data_AF-A0A0Q7MIZ2-F1
#
_entry.id   AF-A0A0Q7MIZ2-F1
#
_cell.length_a   1.000
_cell.length_b   1.000
_cell.length_c   1.000
_cell.angle_alpha   90.00
_cell.angle_beta   90.00
_cell.angle_gamma   90.00
#
_symmetry.space_group_name_H-M   'P 1'
#
loop_
_entity.id
_entity.type
_entity.pdbx_description
1 polymer ?
#
loop_
_entity_poly.entity_id
_entity_poly.type
_entity_poly.pdbx_seq_one_letter_code
_entity_poly.pdbx_strand_id
1 'polypeptide(L)'
;MLLTLGLIGSLVLAAVIVARWLNRRVDWLGRIAPFPRISVGLSLGLALCFAVPMAVEAWVEHQLEGAASHIAGGPVQVSCQSLGQAFVDLGPELGYVAWGPDGVPERSTLIKFRPCGNLRAWLGSTKVNPSLDQVIAVHVVTHETMHMVGLTNEAHAECAAVQRDAAMAEALGASPAEARDLALRYWTEVYPRMPDEYVGGCGAGGTYDEQRPDAPWTPAG
;
A
#
# COMPACT_ATOMS: atom_id res chain seq x y z
N MET A 1 8.22 -7.71 -11.94
CA MET A 1 8.83 -8.51 -13.05
C MET A 1 9.88 -9.52 -12.57
N LEU A 2 10.89 -9.10 -11.78
CA LEU A 2 11.94 -10.02 -11.30
C LEU A 2 11.42 -11.18 -10.42
N LEU A 3 10.52 -10.88 -9.46
CA LEU A 3 9.92 -11.91 -8.60
C LEU A 3 9.11 -12.93 -9.41
N THR A 4 8.34 -12.46 -10.39
CA THR A 4 7.53 -13.30 -11.29
C THR A 4 8.42 -14.25 -12.11
N LEU A 5 9.52 -13.74 -12.68
CA LEU A 5 10.47 -14.57 -13.43
C LEU A 5 11.17 -15.59 -12.51
N GLY A 6 11.55 -15.17 -11.30
CA GLY A 6 12.14 -16.06 -10.29
C GLY A 6 11.20 -17.19 -9.89
N LEU A 7 9.92 -16.89 -9.67
CA LEU A 7 8.88 -17.87 -9.38
C LEU A 7 8.71 -18.88 -10.52
N ILE A 8 8.51 -18.40 -11.75
CA ILE A 8 8.34 -19.26 -12.94
C ILE A 8 9.58 -20.15 -13.12
N GLY A 9 10.78 -19.58 -13.06
CA GLY A 9 12.04 -20.32 -13.21
C GLY A 9 12.19 -21.43 -12.17
N SER A 10 11.85 -21.15 -10.91
CA SER A 10 11.94 -22.12 -9.81
C SER A 10 10.96 -23.29 -9.97
N LEU A 11 9.72 -23.00 -10.42
CA LEU A 11 8.71 -24.02 -10.69
C LEU A 11 9.07 -24.89 -11.90
N VAL A 12 9.58 -24.29 -12.98
CA VAL A 12 10.06 -25.00 -14.16
C VAL A 12 11.23 -25.91 -13.79
N LEU A 13 12.17 -25.44 -12.97
CA LEU A 13 13.30 -26.27 -12.50
C LEU A 13 12.82 -27.49 -11.71
N ALA A 14 11.87 -27.31 -10.79
CA ALA A 14 11.27 -28.41 -10.03
C ALA A 14 10.62 -29.44 -10.97
N ALA A 15 9.83 -28.98 -11.95
CA ALA A 15 9.17 -29.83 -12.93
C ALA A 15 10.19 -30.62 -13.78
N VAL A 16 11.27 -29.98 -14.23
CA VAL A 16 12.35 -30.63 -14.99
C VAL A 16 13.06 -31.70 -14.15
N ILE A 17 13.35 -31.43 -12.87
CA ILE A 17 13.97 -32.41 -11.97
C ILE A 17 13.07 -33.64 -11.81
N VAL A 18 11.77 -33.43 -11.58
CA VAL A 18 10.79 -34.52 -11.45
C VAL A 18 10.66 -35.31 -12.74
N ALA A 19 10.54 -34.65 -13.89
CA ALA A 19 10.45 -35.30 -15.20
C ALA A 19 11.71 -36.12 -15.51
N ARG A 20 12.90 -35.58 -15.21
CA ARG A 20 14.17 -36.32 -15.36
C ARG A 20 14.25 -37.54 -14.45
N TRP A 21 13.78 -37.44 -13.22
CA TRP A 21 13.72 -38.58 -12.30
C TRP A 21 12.74 -39.66 -12.80
N LEU A 22 11.53 -39.26 -13.25
CA LEU A 22 10.55 -40.19 -13.81
C LEU A 22 11.12 -41.01 -14.98
N ASN A 23 11.88 -40.35 -15.87
CA ASN A 23 12.52 -40.98 -17.03
C ASN A 23 13.73 -41.87 -16.68
N ARG A 24 14.34 -41.71 -15.49
CA ARG A 24 15.53 -42.46 -15.04
C ARG A 24 15.28 -43.21 -13.73
N ARG A 25 14.03 -43.56 -13.45
CA ARG A 25 13.61 -44.12 -12.17
C ARG A 25 14.17 -45.52 -11.90
N VAL A 26 14.54 -46.27 -12.94
CA VAL A 26 15.14 -47.60 -12.85
C VAL A 26 16.51 -47.55 -13.52
N ASP A 27 17.55 -47.98 -12.80
CA ASP A 27 18.90 -48.08 -13.37
C ASP A 27 19.04 -49.33 -14.27
N TRP A 28 20.19 -49.47 -14.93
CA TRP A 28 20.49 -50.62 -15.79
C TRP A 28 20.58 -51.96 -15.03
N LEU A 29 20.61 -51.93 -13.69
CA LEU A 29 20.60 -53.08 -12.79
C LEU A 29 19.20 -53.37 -12.22
N GLY A 30 18.16 -52.63 -12.64
CA GLY A 30 16.79 -52.81 -12.16
C GLY A 30 16.48 -52.16 -10.81
N ARG A 31 17.39 -51.35 -10.24
CA ARG A 31 17.20 -50.69 -8.93
C ARG A 31 16.42 -49.39 -9.10
N ILE A 32 15.53 -49.11 -8.14
CA ILE A 32 14.75 -47.88 -8.12
C ILE A 32 15.62 -46.74 -7.57
N ALA A 33 15.83 -45.71 -8.37
CA ALA A 33 16.55 -44.51 -7.95
C ALA A 33 15.72 -43.71 -6.93
N PRO A 34 16.33 -43.23 -5.82
CA PRO A 34 15.61 -42.43 -4.83
C PRO A 34 15.14 -41.11 -5.45
N PHE A 35 13.98 -40.63 -5.01
CA PHE A 35 13.45 -39.34 -5.44
C PHE A 35 14.37 -38.18 -4.99
N PRO A 36 14.67 -37.20 -5.86
CA PRO A 36 15.55 -36.06 -5.54
C PRO A 36 14.88 -35.02 -4.62
N ARG A 37 14.56 -35.42 -3.39
CA ARG A 37 13.82 -34.60 -2.40
C ARG A 37 14.47 -33.25 -2.13
N ILE A 38 15.80 -33.21 -2.02
CA ILE A 38 16.54 -31.99 -1.68
C ILE A 38 16.41 -30.96 -2.81
N SER A 39 16.72 -31.33 -4.05
CA SER A 39 16.69 -30.40 -5.19
C SER A 39 15.27 -29.88 -5.48
N VAL A 40 14.26 -30.75 -5.38
CA VAL A 40 12.86 -30.34 -5.51
C VAL A 40 12.46 -29.44 -4.34
N GLY A 41 12.80 -29.82 -3.10
CA GLY A 41 12.52 -29.03 -1.91
C GLY A 41 13.14 -27.63 -1.96
N LEU A 42 14.39 -27.51 -2.39
CA LEU A 42 15.07 -26.21 -2.56
C LEU A 42 14.41 -25.36 -3.66
N SER A 43 14.03 -25.97 -4.79
CA SER A 43 13.36 -25.26 -5.88
C SER A 43 11.99 -24.74 -5.46
N LEU A 44 11.22 -25.55 -4.73
CA LEU A 44 9.93 -25.14 -4.17
C LEU A 44 10.09 -24.11 -3.05
N GLY A 45 11.13 -24.22 -2.22
CA GLY A 45 11.48 -23.21 -1.21
C GLY A 45 11.76 -21.85 -1.84
N LEU A 46 12.54 -21.80 -2.92
CA LEU A 46 12.77 -20.57 -3.69
C LEU A 46 11.50 -20.03 -4.33
N ALA A 47 10.65 -20.90 -4.89
CA ALA A 47 9.36 -20.49 -5.42
C ALA A 47 8.50 -19.80 -4.33
N LEU A 48 8.47 -20.33 -3.11
CA LEU A 48 7.79 -19.71 -1.98
C LEU A 48 8.39 -18.36 -1.60
N CYS A 49 9.72 -18.23 -1.60
CA CYS A 49 10.40 -16.95 -1.34
C CYS A 49 10.01 -15.85 -2.33
N PHE A 50 9.65 -16.19 -3.57
CA PHE A 50 9.14 -15.23 -4.55
C PHE A 50 7.63 -15.02 -4.48
N ALA A 51 6.86 -16.09 -4.26
CA ALA A 51 5.40 -16.04 -4.25
C ALA A 51 4.85 -15.27 -3.03
N VAL A 52 5.45 -15.44 -1.85
CA VAL A 52 4.94 -14.82 -0.61
C VAL A 52 4.98 -13.29 -0.68
N PRO A 53 6.12 -12.62 -1.03
CA PRO A 53 6.13 -11.17 -1.16
C PRO A 53 5.13 -10.65 -2.18
N MET A 54 4.99 -11.31 -3.33
CA MET A 54 4.01 -10.94 -4.36
C MET A 54 2.57 -11.02 -3.85
N ALA A 55 2.23 -12.10 -3.14
CA ALA A 55 0.89 -12.28 -2.59
C ALA A 55 0.59 -11.24 -1.49
N VAL A 56 1.59 -10.91 -0.67
CA VAL A 56 1.45 -9.88 0.37
C VAL A 56 1.28 -8.49 -0.24
N GLU A 57 2.07 -8.13 -1.26
CA GLU A 57 1.95 -6.86 -1.97
C GLU A 57 0.57 -6.71 -2.61
N ALA A 58 0.13 -7.72 -3.37
CA ALA A 58 -1.19 -7.73 -3.99
C ALA A 58 -2.34 -7.65 -2.95
N TRP A 59 -2.17 -8.29 -1.79
CA TRP A 59 -3.15 -8.19 -0.70
C TRP A 59 -3.18 -6.76 -0.12
N VAL A 60 -2.03 -6.14 0.11
CA VAL A 60 -1.95 -4.75 0.60
C VAL A 60 -2.61 -3.82 -0.38
N GLU A 61 -2.21 -3.84 -1.65
CA GLU A 61 -2.78 -3.00 -2.70
C GLU A 61 -4.30 -3.17 -2.77
N HIS A 62 -4.81 -4.41 -2.73
CA HIS A 62 -6.24 -4.65 -2.74
C HIS A 62 -6.98 -4.05 -1.53
N GLN A 63 -6.39 -4.10 -0.33
CA GLN A 63 -6.98 -3.45 0.85
C GLN A 63 -6.97 -1.93 0.70
N LEU A 64 -5.88 -1.35 0.21
CA LEU A 64 -5.75 0.08 -0.02
C LEU A 64 -6.73 0.57 -1.10
N GLU A 65 -6.86 -0.16 -2.21
CA GLU A 65 -7.82 0.11 -3.28
C GLU A 65 -9.26 0.09 -2.77
N GLY A 66 -9.61 -0.90 -1.94
CA GLY A 66 -10.94 -0.99 -1.34
C GLY A 66 -11.26 0.22 -0.46
N ALA A 67 -10.34 0.59 0.43
CA ALA A 67 -10.49 1.75 1.30
C ALA A 67 -10.51 3.07 0.51
N ALA A 68 -9.56 3.27 -0.41
CA ALA A 68 -9.51 4.45 -1.24
C ALA A 68 -10.73 4.59 -2.16
N SER A 69 -11.26 3.49 -2.71
CA SER A 69 -12.48 3.51 -3.52
C SER A 69 -13.71 3.92 -2.70
N HIS A 70 -13.76 3.48 -1.43
CA HIS A 70 -14.81 3.90 -0.50
C HIS A 70 -14.74 5.40 -0.23
N ILE A 71 -13.54 5.93 0.05
CA ILE A 71 -13.32 7.36 0.31
C ILE A 71 -13.54 8.22 -0.95
N ALA A 72 -13.13 7.73 -2.12
CA ALA A 72 -13.27 8.41 -3.40
C ALA A 72 -14.70 8.37 -3.99
N GLY A 73 -15.61 7.60 -3.39
CA GLY A 73 -16.98 7.42 -3.90
C GLY A 73 -17.06 6.68 -5.24
N GLY A 74 -16.05 5.88 -5.59
CA GLY A 74 -15.97 5.16 -6.87
C GLY A 74 -14.63 4.45 -7.05
N PRO A 75 -14.50 3.57 -8.05
CA PRO A 75 -13.31 2.74 -8.22
C PRO A 75 -12.06 3.59 -8.46
N VAL A 76 -10.98 3.27 -7.75
CA VAL A 76 -9.62 3.82 -7.91
C VAL A 76 -8.60 2.70 -7.79
N GLN A 77 -7.38 2.93 -8.28
CA GLN A 77 -6.25 2.02 -8.17
C GLN A 77 -5.18 2.58 -7.25
N VAL A 78 -4.63 1.74 -6.38
CA VAL A 78 -3.55 2.10 -5.46
C VAL A 78 -2.45 1.07 -5.62
N SER A 79 -1.32 1.51 -6.15
CA SER A 79 -0.15 0.65 -6.33
C SER A 79 0.96 1.00 -5.36
N CYS A 80 1.70 0.00 -4.93
CA CYS A 80 2.90 0.18 -4.13
C CYS A 80 4.15 0.19 -5.00
N GLN A 81 5.06 1.11 -4.70
CA GLN A 81 6.35 1.15 -5.36
C GLN A 81 7.20 -0.04 -4.93
N SER A 82 7.70 -0.80 -5.92
CA SER A 82 8.63 -1.90 -5.68
C SER A 82 10.02 -1.41 -5.27
N LEU A 83 10.81 -2.24 -4.58
CA LEU A 83 12.18 -1.90 -4.15
C LEU A 83 13.08 -1.48 -5.32
N GLY A 84 12.90 -2.09 -6.50
CA GLY A 84 13.66 -1.74 -7.70
C GLY A 84 13.31 -0.36 -8.24
N GLN A 85 12.05 0.05 -8.15
CA GLN A 85 11.63 1.41 -8.50
C GLN A 85 12.14 2.43 -7.47
N ALA A 86 12.06 2.10 -6.17
CA ALA A 86 12.55 2.98 -5.11
C ALA A 86 14.06 3.26 -5.18
N PHE A 87 14.85 2.35 -5.73
CA PHE A 87 16.30 2.54 -5.92
C PHE A 87 16.64 3.61 -6.98
N VAL A 88 15.75 3.84 -7.94
CA VAL A 88 15.95 4.81 -9.03
C VAL A 88 15.12 6.09 -8.88
N ASP A 89 14.27 6.15 -7.85
CA ASP A 89 13.41 7.29 -7.53
C ASP A 89 14.14 8.31 -6.65
N LEU A 90 14.16 9.56 -7.09
CA LEU A 90 14.81 10.69 -6.41
C LEU A 90 13.80 11.76 -5.94
N GLY A 91 12.50 11.53 -6.14
CA GLY A 91 11.46 12.50 -5.81
C GLY A 91 11.21 12.61 -4.30
N PRO A 92 10.98 13.82 -3.75
CA PRO A 92 10.72 14.03 -2.32
C PRO A 92 9.32 13.60 -1.88
N GLU A 93 8.36 13.45 -2.79
CA GLU A 93 6.97 13.09 -2.53
C GLU A 93 6.84 11.68 -1.92
N LEU A 94 5.79 11.42 -1.15
CA LEU A 94 5.54 10.12 -0.49
C LEU A 94 4.56 9.23 -1.26
N GLY A 95 3.82 9.83 -2.19
CA GLY A 95 2.99 9.21 -3.20
C GLY A 95 2.84 10.19 -4.37
N TYR A 96 2.24 9.75 -5.47
CA TYR A 96 1.79 10.67 -6.51
C TYR A 96 0.64 10.09 -7.33
N VAL A 97 -0.19 10.99 -7.86
CA VAL A 97 -1.20 10.71 -8.90
C VAL A 97 -0.70 11.24 -10.24
N ALA A 98 -0.76 10.41 -11.28
CA ALA A 98 -0.41 10.82 -12.64
C ALA A 98 -1.49 11.73 -13.23
N TRP A 99 -1.10 12.57 -14.20
CA TRP A 99 -2.01 13.53 -14.84
C TRP A 99 -2.19 13.18 -16.30
N GLY A 100 -3.44 13.15 -16.74
CA GLY A 100 -3.79 13.00 -18.14
C GLY A 100 -3.33 14.19 -18.98
N PRO A 101 -3.22 14.02 -20.30
CA PRO A 101 -2.86 15.10 -21.23
C PRO A 101 -3.90 16.23 -21.28
N ASP A 102 -5.08 16.02 -20.72
CA ASP A 102 -6.18 16.97 -20.52
C ASP A 102 -6.09 17.74 -19.18
N GLY A 103 -5.09 17.47 -18.35
CA GLY A 103 -4.93 18.08 -17.03
C GLY A 103 -5.86 17.50 -15.97
N VAL A 104 -6.46 16.33 -16.22
CA VAL A 104 -7.30 15.62 -15.25
C VAL A 104 -6.44 14.59 -14.50
N PRO A 105 -6.49 14.54 -13.15
CA PRO A 105 -5.82 13.50 -12.39
C PRO A 105 -6.34 12.12 -12.76
N GLU A 106 -5.43 11.17 -12.90
CA GLU A 106 -5.80 9.77 -13.06
C GLU A 106 -6.48 9.24 -11.80
N ARG A 107 -7.32 8.21 -11.95
CA ARG A 107 -7.90 7.48 -10.81
C ARG A 107 -6.97 6.36 -10.33
N SER A 108 -5.67 6.65 -10.35
CA SER A 108 -4.60 5.76 -9.94
C SER A 108 -3.55 6.54 -9.14
N THR A 109 -3.00 5.93 -8.10
CA THR A 109 -1.86 6.51 -7.34
C THR A 109 -0.76 5.47 -7.14
N LEU A 110 0.49 5.94 -7.13
CA LEU A 110 1.63 5.15 -6.70
C LEU A 110 2.10 5.64 -5.33
N ILE A 111 2.01 4.78 -4.32
CA ILE A 111 2.51 5.05 -2.98
C ILE A 111 3.96 4.56 -2.87
N LYS A 112 4.87 5.38 -2.35
CA LYS A 112 6.30 5.04 -2.30
C LYS A 112 6.60 3.90 -1.33
N PHE A 113 7.76 3.28 -1.53
CA PHE A 113 8.15 2.03 -0.86
C PHE A 113 8.07 2.13 0.68
N ARG A 114 8.53 3.24 1.28
CA ARG A 114 8.49 3.44 2.74
C ARG A 114 7.06 3.59 3.28
N PRO A 115 6.24 4.54 2.81
CA PRO A 115 4.83 4.62 3.19
C PRO A 115 4.06 3.31 2.95
N CYS A 116 4.28 2.60 1.84
CA CYS A 116 3.68 1.28 1.62
C CYS A 116 4.11 0.24 2.66
N GLY A 117 5.37 0.24 3.07
CA GLY A 117 5.86 -0.59 4.17
C GLY A 117 5.11 -0.30 5.49
N ASN A 118 4.85 0.98 5.77
CA ASN A 118 4.12 1.41 6.96
C ASN A 118 2.62 1.09 6.87
N LEU A 119 2.00 1.22 5.70
CA LEU A 119 0.61 0.80 5.44
C LEU A 119 0.46 -0.72 5.62
N ARG A 120 1.40 -1.51 5.10
CA ARG A 120 1.43 -2.97 5.34
C ARG A 120 1.55 -3.29 6.83
N ALA A 121 2.43 -2.60 7.55
CA ALA A 121 2.57 -2.77 8.99
C ALA A 121 1.30 -2.36 9.74
N TRP A 122 0.65 -1.26 9.33
CA TRP A 122 -0.64 -0.81 9.85
C TRP A 122 -1.71 -1.87 9.66
N LEU A 123 -1.91 -2.37 8.43
CA LEU A 123 -2.88 -3.40 8.08
C LEU A 123 -2.71 -4.68 8.91
N GLY A 124 -1.47 -5.10 9.17
CA GLY A 124 -1.15 -6.26 10.02
C GLY A 124 -1.15 -6.00 11.54
N SER A 125 -1.34 -4.76 11.99
CA SER A 125 -1.31 -4.39 13.42
C SER A 125 -2.68 -4.46 14.10
N THR A 126 -2.69 -4.29 15.42
CA THR A 126 -3.90 -4.13 16.23
C THR A 126 -4.54 -2.74 16.13
N LYS A 127 -3.95 -1.80 15.38
CA LYS A 127 -4.39 -0.39 15.23
C LYS A 127 -4.29 0.48 16.50
N VAL A 128 -4.17 -0.13 17.67
CA VAL A 128 -3.82 0.52 18.93
C VAL A 128 -2.40 1.13 18.89
N ASN A 129 -2.28 2.41 19.26
CA ASN A 129 -1.01 3.15 19.37
C ASN A 129 -0.11 3.05 18.12
N PRO A 130 -0.56 3.50 16.94
CA PRO A 130 0.27 3.47 15.73
C PRO A 130 1.57 4.23 15.91
N SER A 131 2.63 3.87 15.17
CA SER A 131 3.79 4.75 15.05
C SER A 131 3.41 6.03 14.28
N LEU A 132 4.18 7.11 14.46
CA LEU A 132 3.94 8.34 13.69
C LEU A 132 4.06 8.08 12.17
N ASP A 133 4.97 7.20 11.78
CA ASP A 133 5.14 6.76 10.39
C ASP A 133 3.90 6.03 9.82
N GLN A 134 3.15 5.30 10.66
CA GLN A 134 1.88 4.68 10.26
C GLN A 134 0.77 5.72 10.15
N VAL A 135 0.70 6.67 11.07
CA VAL A 135 -0.24 7.81 11.01
C VAL A 135 -0.04 8.58 9.70
N ILE A 136 1.22 8.94 9.39
CA ILE A 136 1.58 9.62 8.14
C ILE A 136 1.23 8.75 6.93
N ALA A 137 1.51 7.45 6.96
CA ALA A 137 1.25 6.61 5.80
C ALA A 137 -0.24 6.43 5.50
N VAL A 138 -1.09 6.35 6.53
CA VAL A 138 -2.56 6.40 6.36
C VAL A 138 -2.97 7.75 5.78
N HIS A 139 -2.43 8.85 6.29
CA HIS A 139 -2.72 10.17 5.74
C HIS A 139 -2.30 10.31 4.28
N VAL A 140 -1.11 9.84 3.90
CA VAL A 140 -0.61 9.90 2.51
C VAL A 140 -1.59 9.21 1.55
N VAL A 141 -2.08 8.01 1.87
CA VAL A 141 -3.08 7.37 0.98
C VAL A 141 -4.41 8.14 0.98
N THR A 142 -4.81 8.77 2.08
CA THR A 142 -5.97 9.69 2.08
C THR A 142 -5.74 10.89 1.16
N HIS A 143 -4.56 11.52 1.24
CA HIS A 143 -4.14 12.67 0.44
C HIS A 143 -4.15 12.36 -1.06
N GLU A 144 -3.49 11.27 -1.46
CA GLU A 144 -3.49 10.84 -2.86
C GLU A 144 -4.90 10.51 -3.35
N THR A 145 -5.76 9.99 -2.47
CA THR A 145 -7.17 9.76 -2.79
C THR A 145 -7.90 11.06 -3.11
N MET A 146 -7.55 12.17 -2.46
CA MET A 146 -8.12 13.49 -2.73
C MET A 146 -7.70 14.04 -4.10
N HIS A 147 -6.46 13.79 -4.51
CA HIS A 147 -6.04 14.06 -5.88
C HIS A 147 -6.83 13.23 -6.91
N MET A 148 -7.05 11.94 -6.64
CA MET A 148 -7.82 11.06 -7.54
C MET A 148 -9.31 11.46 -7.72
N VAL A 149 -9.86 12.29 -6.83
CA VAL A 149 -11.21 12.88 -6.99
C VAL A 149 -11.19 14.28 -7.60
N GLY A 150 -10.03 14.75 -8.07
CA GLY A 150 -9.89 15.98 -8.83
C GLY A 150 -9.45 17.20 -8.02
N LEU A 151 -9.04 17.03 -6.75
CA LEU A 151 -8.47 18.15 -5.99
C LEU A 151 -7.02 18.37 -6.41
N THR A 152 -6.77 19.46 -7.13
CA THR A 152 -5.47 19.74 -7.75
C THR A 152 -4.59 20.68 -6.94
N ASN A 153 -5.16 21.34 -5.93
CA ASN A 153 -4.46 22.25 -5.05
C ASN A 153 -4.00 21.49 -3.80
N GLU A 154 -2.70 21.47 -3.53
CA GLU A 154 -2.08 20.75 -2.40
C GLU A 154 -2.75 21.09 -1.05
N ALA A 155 -2.91 22.37 -0.72
CA ALA A 155 -3.56 22.78 0.54
C ALA A 155 -5.03 22.32 0.64
N HIS A 156 -5.78 22.34 -0.46
CA HIS A 156 -7.15 21.82 -0.50
C HIS A 156 -7.17 20.28 -0.38
N ALA A 157 -6.30 19.58 -1.11
CA ALA A 157 -6.19 18.12 -1.04
C ALA A 157 -5.77 17.65 0.36
N GLU A 158 -4.77 18.31 0.95
CA GLU A 158 -4.32 18.10 2.32
C GLU A 158 -5.47 18.31 3.30
N CYS A 159 -6.20 19.42 3.20
CA CYS A 159 -7.30 19.67 4.12
C CYS A 159 -8.46 18.68 3.97
N ALA A 160 -8.79 18.32 2.73
CA ALA A 160 -9.80 17.31 2.46
C ALA A 160 -9.39 15.93 3.01
N ALA A 161 -8.08 15.63 3.01
CA ALA A 161 -7.51 14.41 3.57
C ALA A 161 -7.53 14.40 5.09
N VAL A 162 -7.09 15.49 5.74
CA VAL A 162 -7.16 15.62 7.21
C VAL A 162 -8.59 15.38 7.74
N GLN A 163 -9.61 15.87 7.03
CA GLN A 163 -11.01 15.66 7.40
C GLN A 163 -11.55 14.24 7.17
N ARG A 164 -10.78 13.38 6.47
CA ARG A 164 -11.15 12.01 6.08
C ARG A 164 -10.22 10.95 6.65
N ASP A 165 -9.16 11.33 7.35
CA ASP A 165 -8.21 10.37 7.94
C ASP A 165 -8.88 9.36 8.87
N ALA A 166 -9.90 9.80 9.63
CA ALA A 166 -10.68 8.88 10.46
C ALA A 166 -11.44 7.87 9.59
N ALA A 167 -12.18 8.33 8.58
CA ALA A 167 -12.89 7.45 7.66
C ALA A 167 -11.95 6.49 6.91
N MET A 168 -10.77 6.94 6.49
CA MET A 168 -9.76 6.10 5.85
C MET A 168 -9.24 5.05 6.84
N ALA A 169 -8.91 5.44 8.07
CA ALA A 169 -8.43 4.52 9.09
C ALA A 169 -9.48 3.44 9.42
N GLU A 170 -10.77 3.81 9.52
CA GLU A 170 -11.88 2.86 9.68
C GLU A 170 -12.00 1.90 8.49
N ALA A 171 -11.91 2.43 7.27
CA ALA A 171 -11.93 1.61 6.05
C ALA A 171 -10.74 0.63 5.97
N LEU A 172 -9.62 0.95 6.63
CA LEU A 172 -8.44 0.09 6.80
C LEU A 172 -8.51 -0.79 8.07
N GLY A 173 -9.67 -0.85 8.74
CA GLY A 173 -9.97 -1.78 9.82
C GLY A 173 -9.73 -1.26 11.23
N ALA A 174 -9.56 0.04 11.44
CA ALA A 174 -9.58 0.63 12.78
C ALA A 174 -11.01 0.75 13.33
N SER A 175 -11.17 0.71 14.65
CA SER A 175 -12.42 1.12 15.29
C SER A 175 -12.60 2.65 15.22
N PRO A 176 -13.83 3.18 15.39
CA PRO A 176 -14.07 4.63 15.37
C PRO A 176 -13.27 5.42 16.40
N ALA A 177 -12.92 4.80 17.54
CA ALA A 177 -12.08 5.44 18.55
C ALA A 177 -10.62 5.53 18.10
N GLU A 178 -10.06 4.45 17.55
CA GLU A 178 -8.68 4.40 17.04
C GLU A 178 -8.50 5.30 15.81
N ALA A 179 -9.48 5.31 14.91
CA ALA A 179 -9.48 6.15 13.72
C ALA A 179 -9.45 7.64 14.05
N ARG A 180 -10.27 8.05 15.02
CA ARG A 180 -10.29 9.43 15.52
C ARG A 180 -8.99 9.81 16.23
N ASP A 181 -8.42 8.91 17.01
CA ASP A 181 -7.10 9.14 17.64
C ASP A 181 -6.00 9.33 16.58
N LEU A 182 -6.00 8.50 15.53
CA LEU A 182 -5.08 8.66 14.40
C LEU A 182 -5.24 10.03 13.72
N ALA A 183 -6.47 10.42 13.37
CA ALA A 183 -6.75 11.69 12.71
C ALA A 183 -6.35 12.90 13.59
N LEU A 184 -6.68 12.86 14.88
CA LEU A 184 -6.28 13.89 15.86
C LEU A 184 -4.76 13.99 15.96
N ARG A 185 -4.08 12.86 15.94
CA ARG A 185 -2.63 12.80 16.03
C ARG A 185 -1.96 13.37 14.78
N TYR A 186 -2.44 13.05 13.59
CA TYR A 186 -1.96 13.69 12.37
C TYR A 186 -2.14 15.21 12.43
N TRP A 187 -3.35 15.66 12.78
CA TRP A 187 -3.71 17.07 12.87
C TRP A 187 -2.86 17.86 13.87
N THR A 188 -2.53 17.28 15.02
CA THR A 188 -1.81 17.98 16.09
C THR A 188 -0.30 17.83 15.99
N GLU A 189 0.20 16.68 15.55
CA GLU A 189 1.63 16.41 15.48
C GLU A 189 2.21 16.69 14.09
N VAL A 190 1.53 16.39 12.98
CA VAL A 190 2.13 16.43 11.63
C VAL A 190 1.74 17.68 10.87
N TYR A 191 0.45 17.94 10.69
CA TYR A 191 -0.07 19.05 9.86
C TYR A 191 0.59 20.42 10.17
N PRO A 192 0.83 20.84 11.43
CA PRO A 192 1.41 22.15 11.74
C PRO A 192 2.89 22.30 11.30
N ARG A 193 3.54 21.21 10.91
CA ARG A 193 4.94 21.15 10.48
C ARG A 193 5.09 20.89 8.98
N MET A 194 3.99 20.78 8.25
CA MET A 194 4.00 20.60 6.79
C MET A 194 4.49 21.86 6.09
N PRO A 195 5.04 21.75 4.86
CA PRO A 195 5.44 22.92 4.08
C PRO A 195 4.26 23.86 3.80
N ASP A 196 4.55 25.16 3.60
CA ASP A 196 3.53 26.20 3.42
C ASP A 196 2.55 25.93 2.25
N GLU A 197 2.96 25.17 1.24
CA GLU A 197 2.09 24.80 0.10
C GLU A 197 0.97 23.82 0.49
N TYR A 198 1.16 23.05 1.56
CA TYR A 198 0.19 22.12 2.14
C TYR A 198 -0.62 22.79 3.26
N VAL A 199 -0.10 23.84 3.89
CA VAL A 199 -0.73 24.49 5.05
C VAL A 199 -1.46 25.76 4.62
N GLY A 200 -2.79 25.71 4.65
CA GLY A 200 -3.60 26.91 4.41
C GLY A 200 -5.08 26.60 4.23
N GLY A 201 -5.96 27.41 4.83
CA GLY A 201 -7.41 27.27 4.66
C GLY A 201 -8.06 26.09 5.39
N CYS A 202 -7.29 25.28 6.12
CA CYS A 202 -7.80 24.14 6.89
C CYS A 202 -8.11 24.45 8.35
N GLY A 203 -9.04 23.68 8.94
CA GLY A 203 -9.54 23.86 10.31
C GLY A 203 -10.96 24.42 10.35
N ALA A 204 -11.56 24.48 11.54
CA ALA A 204 -12.96 24.89 11.73
C ALA A 204 -13.27 26.26 11.10
N GLY A 205 -14.21 26.30 10.16
CA GLY A 205 -14.61 27.51 9.43
C GLY A 205 -13.57 28.04 8.44
N GLY A 206 -12.53 27.26 8.15
CA GLY A 206 -11.52 27.56 7.15
C GLY A 206 -12.07 27.52 5.73
N THR A 207 -11.32 28.09 4.78
CA THR A 207 -11.69 28.14 3.36
C THR A 207 -11.93 26.76 2.73
N TYR A 208 -11.22 25.73 3.21
CA TYR A 208 -11.34 24.33 2.74
C TYR A 208 -12.04 23.42 3.76
N ASP A 209 -12.67 23.98 4.81
CA ASP A 209 -13.49 23.20 5.73
C ASP A 209 -14.76 22.72 5.04
N GLU A 210 -14.90 21.41 4.89
CA GLU A 210 -16.08 20.77 4.31
C GLU A 210 -17.17 20.51 5.36
N GLN A 211 -16.94 20.91 6.62
CA GLN A 211 -17.86 20.75 7.74
C GLN A 211 -18.16 19.26 8.02
N ARG A 212 -17.17 18.40 7.82
CA ARG A 212 -17.28 16.97 8.06
C ARG A 212 -17.42 16.68 9.57
N PRO A 213 -18.40 15.84 9.98
CA PRO A 213 -18.61 15.53 11.39
C PRO A 213 -17.49 14.66 12.00
N ASP A 214 -16.66 14.06 11.15
CA ASP A 214 -15.49 13.25 11.50
C ASP A 214 -14.15 14.01 11.40
N ALA A 215 -14.19 15.33 11.13
CA ALA A 215 -12.97 16.14 11.08
C ALA A 215 -12.30 16.25 12.47
N PRO A 216 -10.96 16.24 12.56
CA PRO A 216 -10.25 16.14 13.83
C PRO A 216 -10.40 17.36 14.75
N TRP A 217 -10.81 18.51 14.22
CA TRP A 217 -11.11 19.70 15.03
C TRP A 217 -12.57 19.78 15.51
N THR A 218 -13.41 18.80 15.15
CA THR A 218 -14.78 18.76 15.65
C THR A 218 -14.82 18.07 17.02
N PRO A 219 -15.60 18.59 17.99
CA PRO A 219 -15.79 17.91 19.26
C PRO A 219 -16.38 16.51 19.04
N ALA A 220 -15.90 15.51 19.77
CA ALA A 220 -16.55 14.20 19.79
C ALA A 220 -18.00 14.36 20.28
N GLY A 221 -18.96 14.05 19.41
CA GLY A 221 -20.38 13.99 19.74
C GLY A 221 -20.73 12.84 20.67
#